data_AF-A0A6P2D6S9-F1
#
_entry.id   AF-A0A6P2D6S9-F1
#
_cell.length_a   1.000
_cell.length_b   1.000
_cell.length_c   1.000
_cell.angle_alpha   90.00
_cell.angle_beta   90.00
_cell.angle_gamma   90.00
#
_symmetry.space_group_name_H-M   'P 1'
#
loop_
_entity.id
_entity.type
_entity.pdbx_description
1 polymer ?
#
loop_
_entity_poly.entity_id
_entity_poly.type
_entity_poly.pdbx_seq_one_letter_code
_entity_poly.pdbx_strand_id
1 'polypeptide(L)'
;MAQPTYFYTDPIAALWMVKTFRLKLVAGAFCLQTESIDAFLEQLGRGVRPERFVVHTDSLGVLDPKPGDIVEETGIKTKVKRLVAKDFPLTGMGYQILHRSGRPFFAPDRAGK
;
A
#
# COMPACT_ATOMS: atom_id res chain seq x y z
N MET A 1 -3.92 19.21 -10.28
CA MET A 1 -2.65 18.55 -9.88
C MET A 1 -2.83 17.06 -10.09
N ALA A 2 -1.97 16.40 -10.88
CA ALA A 2 -2.07 14.95 -11.08
C ALA A 2 -1.80 14.25 -9.74
N GLN A 3 -2.73 13.40 -9.29
CA GLN A 3 -2.49 12.59 -8.10
C GLN A 3 -1.34 11.63 -8.38
N PRO A 4 -0.38 11.47 -7.45
CA PRO A 4 0.70 10.51 -7.63
C PRO A 4 0.12 9.10 -7.79
N THR A 5 0.50 8.43 -8.88
CA THR A 5 0.07 7.06 -9.13
C THR A 5 0.91 6.12 -8.30
N TYR A 6 0.28 5.38 -7.38
CA TYR A 6 0.94 4.35 -6.59
C TYR A 6 0.72 2.98 -7.23
N PHE A 7 1.72 2.10 -7.19
CA PHE A 7 1.60 0.75 -7.73
C PHE A 7 2.47 -0.26 -6.99
N TYR A 8 2.12 -1.53 -7.10
CA TYR A 8 2.97 -2.66 -6.71
C TYR A 8 3.46 -3.39 -7.97
N THR A 9 4.69 -3.89 -7.90
CA THR A 9 5.29 -4.80 -8.90
C THR A 9 5.27 -6.24 -8.43
N ASP A 10 5.40 -6.46 -7.11
CA ASP A 10 5.28 -7.78 -6.49
C ASP A 10 3.79 -8.17 -6.30
N PRO A 11 3.30 -9.24 -6.96
CA PRO A 11 1.94 -9.73 -6.78
C PRO A 11 1.65 -10.23 -5.36
N ILE A 12 2.65 -10.71 -4.62
CA ILE A 12 2.43 -11.20 -3.25
C ILE A 12 2.19 -10.01 -2.30
N ALA A 13 3.02 -8.97 -2.38
CA ALA A 13 2.78 -7.72 -1.66
C ALA A 13 1.41 -7.12 -1.99
N ALA A 14 1.04 -7.07 -3.28
CA ALA A 14 -0.26 -6.59 -3.73
C ALA A 14 -1.42 -7.38 -3.10
N LEU A 15 -1.39 -8.71 -3.21
CA LEU A 15 -2.40 -9.61 -2.63
C LEU A 15 -2.49 -9.50 -1.11
N TRP A 16 -1.35 -9.39 -0.43
CA TRP A 16 -1.30 -9.19 1.01
C TRP A 16 -2.04 -7.91 1.41
N MET A 17 -1.77 -6.81 0.71
CA MET A 17 -2.37 -5.51 1.01
C MET A 17 -3.88 -5.52 0.75
N VAL A 18 -4.33 -6.17 -0.33
CA VAL A 18 -5.75 -6.36 -0.65
C VAL A 18 -6.45 -7.19 0.43
N LYS A 19 -5.86 -8.33 0.82
CA LYS A 19 -6.45 -9.23 1.81
C LYS A 19 -6.48 -8.65 3.21
N THR A 20 -5.39 -7.99 3.62
CA THR A 20 -5.17 -7.56 5.00
C THR A 20 -5.76 -6.20 5.30
N PHE A 21 -5.63 -5.26 4.37
CA PHE A 21 -6.03 -3.87 4.57
C PHE A 21 -7.17 -3.43 3.65
N ARG A 22 -7.80 -4.38 2.93
CA ARG A 22 -8.91 -4.15 2.00
C ARG A 22 -8.58 -3.09 0.93
N LEU A 23 -7.31 -3.05 0.54
CA LEU A 23 -6.85 -2.18 -0.54
C LEU A 23 -7.48 -2.65 -1.87
N LYS A 24 -7.94 -1.71 -2.70
CA LYS A 24 -8.37 -1.98 -4.07
C LYS A 24 -7.23 -1.67 -5.03
N LEU A 25 -6.93 -2.60 -5.93
CA LEU A 25 -5.88 -2.50 -6.93
C LEU A 25 -6.45 -2.72 -8.34
N VAL A 26 -5.87 -2.06 -9.33
CA VAL A 26 -6.19 -2.25 -10.75
C VAL A 26 -5.01 -2.94 -11.42
N ALA A 27 -5.27 -4.10 -12.01
CA ALA A 27 -4.30 -4.93 -12.71
C ALA A 27 -4.77 -5.11 -14.17
N GLY A 28 -4.31 -4.23 -15.06
CA GLY A 28 -4.86 -4.16 -16.43
C GLY A 28 -6.34 -3.77 -16.41
N ALA A 29 -7.21 -4.63 -16.97
CA ALA A 29 -8.66 -4.44 -16.94
C ALA A 29 -9.34 -5.03 -15.68
N PHE A 30 -8.58 -5.69 -14.81
CA PHE A 30 -9.11 -6.37 -13.63
C PHE A 30 -9.03 -5.50 -12.38
N CYS A 31 -10.11 -5.46 -11.60
CA CYS A 31 -10.12 -4.84 -10.28
C CYS A 31 -9.89 -5.91 -9.20
N LEU A 32 -8.72 -5.90 -8.60
CA LEU A 32 -8.33 -6.76 -7.50
C LEU A 32 -8.77 -6.14 -6.18
N GLN A 33 -9.75 -6.80 -5.55
CA GLN A 33 -10.30 -6.49 -4.24
C GLN A 33 -10.49 -7.80 -3.46
N THR A 34 -10.83 -7.72 -2.17
CA THR A 34 -10.86 -8.89 -1.29
C THR A 34 -11.77 -10.01 -1.83
N GLU A 35 -12.90 -9.65 -2.44
CA GLU A 35 -13.90 -10.57 -3.00
C GLU A 35 -13.47 -11.17 -4.35
N SER A 36 -12.48 -10.58 -5.03
CA SER A 36 -12.03 -11.01 -6.36
C SER A 36 -10.68 -11.73 -6.35
N ILE A 37 -10.12 -12.01 -5.17
CA ILE A 37 -8.81 -12.68 -5.02
C ILE A 37 -8.82 -14.06 -5.70
N ASP A 38 -9.83 -14.90 -5.48
CA ASP A 38 -9.86 -16.26 -6.04
C ASP A 38 -9.92 -16.23 -7.57
N ALA A 39 -10.76 -15.37 -8.14
CA ALA A 39 -10.83 -15.14 -9.58
C ALA A 39 -9.51 -14.64 -10.16
N PHE A 40 -8.79 -13.80 -9.42
CA PHE A 40 -7.47 -13.34 -9.82
C PHE A 40 -6.43 -14.47 -9.80
N LEU A 41 -6.43 -15.32 -8.78
CA LEU A 41 -5.55 -16.49 -8.70
C LEU A 41 -5.82 -17.47 -9.86
N GLU A 42 -7.07 -17.65 -10.26
CA GLU A 42 -7.40 -18.44 -11.46
C GLU A 42 -6.82 -17.81 -12.74
N GLN A 43 -6.92 -16.49 -12.91
CA GLN A 43 -6.33 -15.80 -14.05
C GLN A 43 -4.81 -15.95 -14.08
N LEU A 44 -4.15 -15.90 -12.92
CA LEU A 44 -2.73 -16.22 -12.82
C LEU A 44 -2.46 -17.68 -13.21
N GLY A 45 -3.30 -18.63 -12.81
CA GLY A 45 -3.21 -20.03 -13.24
C GLY A 45 -3.34 -20.22 -14.76
N ARG A 46 -4.11 -19.35 -15.43
CA ARG A 46 -4.29 -19.34 -16.89
C ARG A 46 -3.18 -18.60 -17.66
N GLY A 47 -2.18 -18.06 -16.95
CA GLY A 47 -1.02 -17.40 -17.55
C GLY A 47 -1.12 -15.88 -17.67
N VAL A 48 -2.17 -15.24 -17.14
CA VAL A 48 -2.24 -13.77 -17.06
C VAL A 48 -1.15 -13.29 -16.10
N ARG A 49 -0.37 -12.28 -16.52
CA ARG A 49 0.70 -11.70 -15.72
C ARG A 49 0.63 -10.17 -15.81
N PRO A 50 -0.10 -9.51 -14.90
CA PRO A 50 -0.09 -8.06 -14.84
C PRO A 50 1.30 -7.56 -14.47
N GLU A 51 1.81 -6.58 -15.20
CA GLU A 51 3.12 -5.97 -14.91
C GLU A 51 3.07 -5.09 -13.65
N ARG A 52 1.92 -4.47 -13.38
CA ARG A 52 1.71 -3.54 -12.28
C ARG A 52 0.31 -3.66 -11.70
N PHE A 53 0.24 -3.43 -10.39
CA PHE A 53 -0.99 -3.35 -9.61
C PHE A 53 -1.17 -1.92 -9.11
N VAL A 54 -1.93 -1.12 -9.83
CA VAL A 54 -2.11 0.30 -9.54
C VAL A 54 -3.10 0.47 -8.39
N VAL A 55 -2.77 1.30 -7.39
CA VAL A 55 -3.67 1.59 -6.27
C VAL A 55 -4.86 2.41 -6.75
N HIS A 56 -6.07 1.93 -6.49
CA HIS A 56 -7.29 2.65 -6.82
C HIS A 56 -7.45 3.90 -5.94
N THR A 57 -8.03 4.97 -6.48
CA THR A 57 -8.18 6.27 -5.80
C THR A 57 -8.89 6.15 -4.44
N ASP A 58 -9.91 5.29 -4.36
CA ASP A 58 -10.67 5.02 -3.12
C ASP A 58 -9.80 4.44 -1.99
N SER A 59 -8.66 3.84 -2.32
CA SER A 59 -7.76 3.18 -1.37
C SER A 59 -6.55 4.01 -1.00
N LEU A 60 -6.41 5.23 -1.53
CA LEU A 60 -5.28 6.11 -1.19
C LEU A 60 -5.24 6.44 0.31
N GLY A 61 -6.40 6.61 0.96
CA GLY A 61 -6.49 6.85 2.41
C GLY A 61 -6.01 5.69 3.29
N VAL A 62 -5.75 4.52 2.71
CA VAL A 62 -5.10 3.39 3.40
C VAL A 62 -3.59 3.61 3.51
N LEU A 63 -2.99 4.36 2.59
CA LEU A 63 -1.55 4.63 2.56
C LEU A 63 -1.12 5.73 3.54
N ASP A 64 -2.07 6.54 4.02
CA ASP A 64 -1.80 7.59 5.00
C ASP A 64 -1.49 6.98 6.38
N PRO A 65 -0.43 7.45 7.08
CA PRO A 65 -0.13 6.99 8.43
C PRO A 65 -1.24 7.33 9.44
N LYS A 66 -1.42 6.47 10.44
CA LYS A 66 -2.45 6.57 11.46
C LYS A 66 -1.87 6.38 12.86
N PRO A 67 -2.54 6.89 13.91
CA PRO A 67 -2.16 6.57 15.28
C PRO A 67 -2.08 5.05 15.49
N GLY A 68 -1.00 4.58 16.14
CA GLY A 68 -0.72 3.17 16.37
C GLY A 68 0.17 2.50 15.32
N ASP A 69 0.37 3.12 14.15
CA ASP A 69 1.29 2.60 13.14
C ASP A 69 2.74 2.67 13.62
N ILE A 70 3.54 1.69 13.23
CA ILE A 70 5.00 1.76 13.34
C ILE A 70 5.52 2.28 12.01
N VAL A 71 6.20 3.41 12.05
CA VAL A 71 6.73 4.08 10.86
C VAL A 71 8.23 4.25 10.95
N GLU A 72 8.86 4.24 9.79
CA GLU A 72 10.19 4.77 9.56
C GLU A 72 10.07 6.24 9.12
N GLU A 73 10.82 7.13 9.77
CA GLU A 73 10.93 8.53 9.40
C GLU A 73 12.31 8.78 8.78
N THR A 74 12.32 9.12 7.49
CA THR A 74 13.55 9.41 6.75
C THR A 74 13.87 10.90 6.80
N GLY A 75 14.66 11.28 7.82
CA GLY A 75 15.24 12.63 7.98
C GLY A 75 16.77 12.62 7.95
N ILE A 76 17.42 13.44 8.78
CA ILE A 76 18.90 13.46 8.95
C ILE A 76 19.42 12.11 9.47
N LYS A 77 18.60 11.42 10.28
CA LYS A 77 18.83 10.05 10.73
C LYS A 77 17.52 9.29 10.61
N THR A 78 17.58 8.07 10.09
CA THR A 78 16.44 7.15 10.05
C THR A 78 15.99 6.82 11.46
N LYS A 79 14.72 7.02 11.76
CA LYS A 79 14.12 6.72 13.07
C LYS A 79 12.90 5.84 12.90
N VAL A 80 12.85 4.75 13.65
CA VAL A 80 11.64 3.92 13.77
C VAL A 80 10.88 4.36 15.01
N LYS A 81 9.61 4.72 14.85
CA LYS A 81 8.75 5.12 15.98
C LYS A 81 7.32 4.60 15.80
N ARG A 82 6.63 4.39 16.92
CA ARG A 82 5.19 4.16 16.93
C ARG A 82 4.48 5.51 17.01
N LEU A 83 3.60 5.78 16.06
CA LEU A 83 2.80 6.99 16.04
C LEU A 83 1.74 6.96 17.13
N VAL A 84 1.53 8.09 17.78
CA VAL A 84 0.46 8.33 18.76
C VAL A 84 -0.34 9.56 18.38
N ALA A 85 -1.53 9.76 18.97
CA ALA A 85 -2.44 10.84 18.59
C ALA A 85 -1.80 12.24 18.64
N LYS A 86 -0.86 12.48 19.57
CA LYS A 86 -0.12 13.75 19.70
C LYS A 86 0.87 14.04 18.57
N ASP A 87 1.20 13.04 17.75
CA ASP A 87 2.13 13.21 16.61
C ASP A 87 1.40 13.79 15.38
N PHE A 88 0.09 13.97 15.45
CA PHE A 88 -0.73 14.49 14.36
C PHE A 88 -1.10 15.97 14.57
N PRO A 89 -1.05 16.81 13.51
CA PRO A 89 -0.64 16.47 12.15
C PRO A 89 0.87 16.15 12.07
N LEU A 90 1.24 15.20 11.22
CA LEU A 90 2.64 14.80 11.05
C LEU A 90 3.46 15.99 10.54
N THR A 91 4.53 16.33 11.27
CA THR A 91 5.38 17.48 10.96
C THR A 91 6.70 17.11 10.28
N GLY A 92 7.09 15.83 10.31
CA GLY A 92 8.26 15.32 9.59
C GLY A 92 8.01 15.02 8.12
N MET A 93 9.05 14.56 7.44
CA MET A 93 8.99 14.15 6.03
C MET A 93 9.40 12.68 5.88
N GLY A 94 8.93 12.04 4.80
CA GLY A 94 9.39 10.70 4.44
C GLY A 94 8.93 9.58 5.39
N TYR A 95 7.72 9.69 5.94
CA TYR A 95 7.13 8.61 6.74
C TYR A 95 6.77 7.42 5.86
N GLN A 96 7.38 6.27 6.14
CA GLN A 96 7.01 4.99 5.56
C GLN A 96 6.43 4.08 6.63
N ILE A 97 5.22 3.56 6.40
CA ILE A 97 4.57 2.65 7.33
C ILE A 97 5.26 1.27 7.22
N LEU A 98 5.74 0.75 8.35
CA LEU A 98 6.31 -0.59 8.44
C LEU A 98 5.27 -1.59 8.96
N HIS A 99 4.51 -1.22 10.00
CA HIS A 99 3.46 -2.06 10.57
C HIS A 99 2.20 -1.24 10.87
N ARG A 100 1.04 -1.88 10.67
CA ARG A 100 -0.26 -1.38 11.08
C ARG A 100 -1.04 -2.45 11.82
N SER A 101 -1.56 -2.13 13.00
CA SER A 101 -2.33 -3.07 13.84
C SER A 101 -1.63 -4.42 14.05
N GLY A 102 -0.31 -4.39 14.25
CA GLY A 102 0.52 -5.59 14.45
C GLY A 102 0.84 -6.39 13.17
N ARG A 103 0.39 -5.95 11.99
CA ARG A 103 0.63 -6.62 10.71
C ARG A 103 1.64 -5.85 9.85
N PRO A 104 2.49 -6.54 9.08
CA PRO A 104 3.40 -5.87 8.14
C PRO A 104 2.60 -5.08 7.09
N PHE A 105 3.09 -3.89 6.78
CA PHE A 105 2.53 -2.99 5.78
C PHE A 105 3.54 -2.85 4.64
N PHE A 106 3.15 -3.26 3.43
CA PHE A 106 3.99 -3.10 2.25
C PHE A 106 3.61 -1.79 1.57
N ALA A 107 4.55 -0.84 1.54
CA ALA A 107 4.34 0.43 0.86
C ALA A 107 4.40 0.24 -0.67
N PRO A 108 3.51 0.87 -1.45
CA PRO A 108 3.60 0.85 -2.90
C PRO A 108 4.70 1.79 -3.41
N ASP A 109 5.20 1.50 -4.61
CA ASP A 109 6.03 2.41 -5.36
C ASP A 109 5.22 3.62 -5.85
N ARG A 110 5.88 4.75 -6.05
CA ARG A 110 5.27 5.98 -6.60
C ARG A 110 5.79 6.22 -8.01
N ALA A 111 4.89 6.29 -8.99
CA ALA A 111 5.25 6.65 -10.35
C ALA A 111 5.74 8.10 -10.43
N GLY A 112 6.88 8.33 -11.08
CA GLY A 112 7.46 9.66 -11.30
C GLY A 112 8.50 10.11 -10.26
N LYS A 113 9.16 9.16 -9.60
CA LYS A 113 10.46 9.39 -8.95
C LYS A 113 11.56 8.67 -9.72
#